data_AF-A0A7C2FP27-F1
#
_entry.id   AF-A0A7C2FP27-F1
#
_cell.length_a   1.000
_cell.length_b   1.000
_cell.length_c   1.000
_cell.angle_alpha   90.00
_cell.angle_beta   90.00
_cell.angle_gamma   90.00
#
_symmetry.space_group_name_H-M   'P 1'
#
loop_
_entity.id
_entity.type
_entity.pdbx_description
1 polymer ?
#
loop_
_entity_poly.entity_id
_entity_poly.type
_entity_poly.pdbx_seq_one_letter_code
_entity_poly.pdbx_strand_id
1 'polypeptide(L)'
;MEWAVLGLTVVFLFFSWVIVQGTRAQLAYRKAIAAGDMDVIREVVEQTLEQWRSMKRPKEVPPNVWRGVQSMELVSLDPSHIRVSVSAEGQYRMVDGRWQEVSSALDEAMAITAKALEMLFYDIPNVRMPWARVDAYTTFRTADGRAERRCILTTTASRQAARNVDWDSWTPAQVVSYLEGRYRLDERGQPLPLEVEDWPGQPGHREAGAA
;
A
#
# COMPACT_ATOMS: atom_id res chain seq x y z
N MET A 1 16.31 36.94 40.35
CA MET A 1 15.30 35.86 40.46
C MET A 1 14.12 36.12 39.53
N GLU A 2 13.58 37.35 39.49
CA GLU A 2 12.45 37.74 38.62
C GLU A 2 12.70 37.53 37.12
N TRP A 3 13.87 37.89 36.60
CA TRP A 3 14.22 37.66 35.19
C TRP A 3 14.25 36.20 34.77
N ALA A 4 14.61 35.30 35.70
CA ALA A 4 14.60 33.86 35.44
C ALA A 4 13.17 33.31 35.38
N VAL A 5 12.29 33.79 36.27
CA VAL A 5 10.85 33.44 36.26
C VAL A 5 10.17 33.98 35.01
N LEU A 6 10.50 35.20 34.59
CA LEU A 6 9.97 35.81 33.37
C LEU A 6 10.43 35.05 32.12
N GLY A 7 11.72 34.69 32.04
CA GLY A 7 12.24 33.83 30.98
C GLY A 7 11.54 32.47 30.90
N LEU A 8 11.36 31.81 32.04
CA LEU A 8 10.64 30.52 32.13
C LEU A 8 9.18 30.65 31.65
N THR A 9 8.51 31.74 32.02
CA THR A 9 7.12 32.00 31.64
C THR A 9 6.97 32.21 30.14
N VAL A 10 7.87 32.97 29.51
CA VAL A 10 7.84 33.21 28.06
C VAL A 10 8.07 31.90 27.29
N VAL A 11 9.03 31.07 27.73
CA VAL A 11 9.30 29.77 27.12
C VAL A 11 8.09 28.84 27.27
N PHE A 12 7.45 28.81 28.44
CA PHE A 12 6.24 28.02 28.67
C PHE A 12 5.07 28.47 27.78
N LEU A 13 4.86 29.77 27.63
CA LEU A 13 3.83 30.32 26.74
C LEU A 13 4.11 29.99 25.27
N PHE A 14 5.37 30.05 24.85
CA PHE A 14 5.78 29.67 23.49
C PHE A 14 5.48 28.19 23.21
N PHE A 15 5.91 27.27 24.07
CA PHE A 15 5.60 25.84 23.92
C PHE A 15 4.10 25.56 23.97
N SER A 16 3.37 26.20 24.88
CA SER A 16 1.91 26.08 24.98
C SER A 16 1.22 26.53 23.68
N TRP A 17 1.65 27.65 23.10
CA TRP A 17 1.13 28.16 21.84
C TRP A 17 1.41 27.21 20.67
N VAL A 18 2.63 26.70 20.54
CA VAL A 18 3.00 25.71 19.51
C VAL A 18 2.14 24.45 19.62
N ILE A 19 1.93 23.92 20.83
CA ILE A 19 1.08 22.74 21.07
C ILE A 19 -0.38 23.01 20.67
N VAL A 20 -0.93 24.18 21.03
CA VAL A 20 -2.30 24.55 20.66
C VAL A 20 -2.45 24.68 19.14
N GLN A 21 -1.49 25.28 18.45
CA GLN A 21 -1.49 25.37 16.98
C GLN A 21 -1.46 23.99 16.34
N GLY A 22 -0.56 23.11 16.80
CA GLY A 22 -0.48 21.72 16.31
C GLY A 22 -1.79 20.96 16.51
N THR A 23 -2.42 21.14 17.67
CA THR A 23 -3.71 20.49 17.98
C THR A 23 -4.84 21.00 17.09
N ARG A 24 -4.90 22.32 16.84
CA ARG A 24 -5.90 22.91 15.94
C ARG A 24 -5.71 22.47 14.50
N ALA A 25 -4.47 22.39 14.02
CA ALA A 25 -4.17 21.87 12.70
C ALA A 25 -4.63 20.41 12.58
N GLN A 26 -4.33 19.56 13.56
CA GLN A 26 -4.76 18.16 13.56
C GLN A 26 -6.29 18.01 13.59
N LEU A 27 -7.00 18.87 14.32
CA LEU A 27 -8.47 18.88 14.34
C LEU A 27 -9.06 19.34 13.00
N ALA A 28 -8.50 20.38 12.38
CA ALA A 28 -8.92 20.84 11.06
C ALA A 28 -8.69 19.76 10.00
N TYR A 29 -7.55 19.08 10.06
CA TYR A 29 -7.18 17.98 9.19
C TYR A 29 -8.14 16.79 9.30
N ARG A 30 -8.48 16.37 10.53
CA ARG A 30 -9.52 15.36 10.79
C ARG A 30 -10.89 15.79 10.26
N LYS A 31 -11.25 17.07 10.41
CA LYS A 31 -12.53 17.60 9.92
C LYS A 31 -12.58 17.60 8.40
N ALA A 32 -11.50 17.95 7.71
CA ALA A 32 -11.41 17.92 6.25
C ALA A 32 -11.53 16.49 5.70
N ILE A 33 -10.82 15.53 6.31
CA ILE A 33 -10.95 14.11 5.96
C ILE A 33 -12.38 13.61 6.20
N ALA A 34 -13.00 13.97 7.33
CA ALA A 34 -14.39 13.61 7.62
C ALA A 34 -15.40 14.27 6.66
N ALA A 35 -15.05 15.42 6.08
CA ALA A 35 -15.83 16.09 5.05
C ALA A 35 -15.62 15.50 3.65
N GLY A 36 -14.70 14.53 3.49
CA GLY A 36 -14.38 13.92 2.20
C GLY A 36 -13.51 14.79 1.29
N ASP A 37 -12.72 15.70 1.86
CA ASP A 37 -11.79 16.53 1.09
C ASP A 37 -10.71 15.65 0.45
N MET A 38 -10.81 15.45 -0.87
CA MET A 38 -9.96 14.53 -1.61
C MET A 38 -8.51 14.99 -1.71
N ASP A 39 -8.25 16.30 -1.65
CA ASP A 39 -6.88 16.82 -1.70
C ASP A 39 -6.16 16.49 -0.39
N VAL A 40 -6.86 16.69 0.75
CA VAL A 40 -6.33 16.31 2.07
C VAL A 40 -6.18 14.80 2.20
N ILE A 41 -7.17 14.02 1.75
CA ILE A 41 -7.10 12.55 1.80
C ILE A 41 -5.92 12.05 0.95
N ARG A 42 -5.72 12.61 -0.25
CA ARG A 42 -4.57 12.30 -1.10
C ARG A 42 -3.25 12.61 -0.42
N GLU A 43 -3.13 13.81 0.16
CA GLU A 43 -1.93 14.21 0.89
C GLU A 43 -1.59 13.22 2.01
N VAL A 44 -2.59 12.80 2.81
CA VAL A 44 -2.40 11.81 3.87
C VAL A 44 -1.88 10.50 3.33
N VAL A 45 -2.54 9.98 2.29
CA VAL A 45 -2.18 8.70 1.68
C VAL A 45 -0.74 8.77 1.17
N GLU A 46 -0.41 9.80 0.38
CA GLU A 46 0.92 9.96 -0.21
C GLU A 46 2.01 10.13 0.86
N GLN A 47 1.78 10.92 1.91
CA GLN A 47 2.70 11.04 3.05
C GLN A 47 2.88 9.71 3.78
N THR A 48 1.81 8.94 3.95
CA THR A 48 1.85 7.63 4.61
C THR A 48 2.65 6.62 3.78
N LEU A 49 2.45 6.59 2.46
CA LEU A 49 3.22 5.73 1.56
C LEU A 49 4.72 6.09 1.57
N GLU A 50 5.06 7.39 1.56
CA GLU A 50 6.44 7.86 1.67
C GLU A 50 7.06 7.50 3.03
N GLN A 51 6.27 7.59 4.10
CA GLN A 51 6.71 7.14 5.42
C GLN A 51 7.04 5.65 5.41
N TRP A 52 6.17 4.78 4.86
CA TRP A 52 6.45 3.34 4.78
C TRP A 52 7.69 3.05 3.93
N ARG A 53 7.86 3.78 2.82
CA ARG A 53 9.04 3.68 1.94
C ARG A 53 10.35 3.95 2.68
N SER A 54 10.40 4.96 3.54
CA SER A 54 11.60 5.34 4.29
C SER A 54 11.74 4.62 5.65
N MET A 55 10.67 4.02 6.15
CA MET A 55 10.64 3.36 7.46
C MET A 55 11.53 2.11 7.49
N LYS A 56 12.23 1.94 8.62
CA LYS A 56 13.00 0.72 8.88
C LYS A 56 12.05 -0.48 8.93
N ARG A 57 12.41 -1.55 8.23
CA ARG A 57 11.70 -2.82 8.24
C ARG A 57 11.35 -3.29 9.67
N PRO A 58 10.07 -3.60 9.97
CA PRO A 58 9.66 -4.28 11.19
C PRO A 58 10.30 -5.68 11.31
N LYS A 59 10.63 -6.15 12.51
CA LYS A 59 11.44 -7.38 12.67
C LYS A 59 10.71 -8.63 12.18
N GLU A 60 9.40 -8.64 12.38
CA GLU A 60 8.43 -9.68 12.09
C GLU A 60 8.08 -9.80 10.60
N VAL A 61 8.34 -8.76 9.78
CA VAL A 61 8.05 -8.80 8.35
C VAL A 61 9.28 -9.29 7.57
N PRO A 62 9.16 -10.30 6.69
CA PRO A 62 10.27 -10.76 5.85
C PRO A 62 10.90 -9.63 5.00
N PRO A 63 12.22 -9.65 4.76
CA PRO A 63 12.91 -8.57 4.03
C PRO A 63 12.35 -8.27 2.65
N ASN A 64 12.02 -9.30 1.86
CA ASN A 64 11.50 -9.12 0.51
C ASN A 64 10.08 -8.56 0.52
N VAL A 65 9.22 -9.06 1.43
CA VAL A 65 7.87 -8.55 1.63
C VAL A 65 7.90 -7.05 1.95
N TRP A 66 8.78 -6.64 2.88
CA TRP A 66 8.92 -5.21 3.21
C TRP A 66 9.46 -4.39 2.04
N ARG A 67 10.41 -4.92 1.27
CA ARG A 67 10.89 -4.24 0.04
C ARG A 67 9.74 -4.04 -0.96
N GLY A 68 8.85 -5.03 -1.10
CA GLY A 68 7.65 -4.92 -1.90
C GLY A 68 6.71 -3.82 -1.40
N VAL A 69 6.47 -3.74 -0.08
CA VAL A 69 5.71 -2.64 0.54
C VAL A 69 6.37 -1.28 0.29
N GLN A 70 7.70 -1.18 0.38
CA GLN A 70 8.43 0.07 0.11
C GLN A 70 8.37 0.49 -1.37
N SER A 71 8.12 -0.45 -2.29
CA SER A 71 7.90 -0.18 -3.72
C SER A 71 6.47 0.25 -4.06
N MET A 72 5.61 0.43 -3.05
CA MET A 72 4.21 0.79 -3.26
C MET A 72 4.08 2.17 -3.91
N GLU A 73 3.28 2.25 -4.97
CA GLU A 73 2.96 3.47 -5.69
C GLU A 73 1.44 3.65 -5.76
N LEU A 74 0.96 4.86 -5.49
CA LEU A 74 -0.45 5.21 -5.62
C LEU A 74 -0.82 5.28 -7.11
N VAL A 75 -1.79 4.47 -7.54
CA VAL A 75 -2.29 4.44 -8.92
C VAL A 75 -3.55 5.29 -9.07
N SER A 76 -4.52 5.09 -8.16
CA SER A 76 -5.73 5.90 -8.13
C SER A 76 -6.30 6.00 -6.72
N LEU A 77 -7.06 7.07 -6.49
CA LEU A 77 -7.67 7.37 -5.20
C LEU A 77 -8.99 8.11 -5.43
N ASP A 78 -10.06 7.60 -4.83
CA ASP A 78 -11.39 8.20 -4.81
C ASP A 78 -11.99 8.10 -3.38
N PRO A 79 -13.16 8.69 -3.11
CA PRO A 79 -13.73 8.71 -1.74
C PRO A 79 -13.98 7.31 -1.13
N SER A 80 -14.04 6.27 -1.94
CA SER A 80 -14.43 4.92 -1.54
C SER A 80 -13.36 3.86 -1.78
N HIS A 81 -12.32 4.18 -2.54
CA HIS A 81 -11.37 3.20 -3.05
C HIS A 81 -9.97 3.78 -3.23
N ILE A 82 -8.98 2.98 -2.83
CA ILE A 82 -7.56 3.22 -3.04
C ILE A 82 -6.97 2.09 -3.89
N ARG A 83 -6.23 2.44 -4.93
CA ARG A 83 -5.50 1.49 -5.78
C ARG A 83 -4.03 1.78 -5.71
N VAL A 84 -3.23 0.76 -5.43
CA VAL A 84 -1.78 0.84 -5.44
C VAL A 84 -1.18 -0.24 -6.33
N SER A 85 0.01 0.04 -6.86
CA SER A 85 0.87 -0.97 -7.46
C SER A 85 2.01 -1.30 -6.51
N VAL A 86 2.51 -2.54 -6.58
CA VAL A 86 3.71 -3.01 -5.87
C VAL A 86 4.59 -3.81 -6.81
N SER A 87 5.88 -3.93 -6.49
CA SER A 87 6.81 -4.80 -7.19
C SER A 87 7.08 -6.07 -6.40
N ALA A 88 6.97 -7.22 -7.05
CA ALA A 88 7.27 -8.53 -6.50
C ALA A 88 8.28 -9.22 -7.42
N GLU A 89 9.38 -9.70 -6.83
CA GLU A 89 10.45 -10.37 -7.55
C GLU A 89 10.80 -11.66 -6.81
N GLY A 90 11.00 -12.75 -7.55
CA GLY A 90 11.33 -14.06 -6.98
C GLY A 90 12.64 -14.03 -6.18
N GLN A 91 12.72 -14.85 -5.15
CA GLN A 91 13.91 -14.94 -4.32
C GLN A 91 14.78 -16.12 -4.74
N TYR A 92 16.07 -15.83 -4.91
CA TYR A 92 17.09 -16.82 -5.22
C TYR A 92 18.14 -16.86 -4.11
N ARG A 93 18.60 -18.06 -3.77
CA ARG A 93 19.67 -18.27 -2.79
C ARG A 93 20.71 -19.23 -3.36
N MET A 94 21.97 -19.01 -3.01
CA MET A 94 23.03 -19.96 -3.30
C MET A 94 22.93 -21.14 -2.33
N VAL A 95 22.61 -22.33 -2.86
CA VAL A 95 22.55 -23.59 -2.12
C VAL A 95 23.45 -24.58 -2.84
N ASP A 96 24.43 -25.15 -2.12
CA ASP A 96 25.41 -26.11 -2.67
C ASP A 96 26.10 -25.64 -3.96
N GLY A 97 26.44 -24.34 -4.02
CA GLY A 97 27.13 -23.74 -5.17
C GLY A 97 26.25 -23.51 -6.41
N ARG A 98 24.93 -23.64 -6.29
CA ARG A 98 23.97 -23.33 -7.36
C ARG A 98 22.95 -22.29 -6.89
N TRP A 99 22.55 -21.41 -7.80
CA TRP A 99 21.39 -20.56 -7.57
C TRP A 99 20.13 -21.40 -7.61
N GLN A 100 19.38 -21.39 -6.51
CA GLN A 100 18.09 -22.05 -6.38
C GLN A 100 17.02 -21.01 -6.06
N GLU A 101 15.88 -21.11 -6.74
CA GLU A 101 14.70 -20.35 -6.37
C GLU A 101 14.17 -20.87 -5.03
N VAL A 102 14.07 -19.99 -4.04
CA VAL A 102 13.54 -20.29 -2.71
C VAL A 102 12.11 -19.79 -2.53
N SER A 103 11.69 -18.83 -3.36
CA SER A 103 10.32 -18.31 -3.41
C SER A 103 10.06 -17.77 -4.82
N SER A 104 8.94 -18.15 -5.43
CA SER A 104 8.59 -17.65 -6.75
C SER A 104 8.15 -16.18 -6.68
N ALA A 105 8.10 -15.51 -7.84
CA ALA A 105 7.57 -14.14 -7.92
C ALA A 105 6.09 -14.06 -7.49
N LEU A 106 5.31 -15.12 -7.71
CA LEU A 106 3.91 -15.16 -7.27
C LEU A 106 3.77 -15.34 -5.76
N ASP A 107 4.61 -16.18 -5.14
CA ASP A 107 4.62 -16.36 -3.68
C ASP A 107 4.96 -15.03 -2.98
N GLU A 108 5.96 -14.32 -3.50
CA GLU A 108 6.34 -12.98 -3.02
C GLU A 108 5.20 -11.97 -3.28
N ALA A 109 4.57 -12.01 -4.45
CA ALA A 109 3.42 -11.16 -4.75
C ALA A 109 2.27 -11.38 -3.76
N MET A 110 1.94 -12.63 -3.42
CA MET A 110 0.90 -12.93 -2.44
C MET A 110 1.25 -12.38 -1.05
N ALA A 111 2.50 -12.57 -0.60
CA ALA A 111 2.97 -12.06 0.69
C ALA A 111 2.97 -10.52 0.76
N ILE A 112 3.42 -9.86 -0.30
CA ILE A 112 3.40 -8.40 -0.40
C ILE A 112 1.96 -7.89 -0.46
N THR A 113 1.09 -8.51 -1.27
CA THR A 113 -0.32 -8.11 -1.38
C THR A 113 -1.07 -8.26 -0.07
N ALA A 114 -0.90 -9.37 0.65
CA ALA A 114 -1.50 -9.56 1.97
C ALA A 114 -1.06 -8.45 2.93
N LYS A 115 0.25 -8.18 3.03
CA LYS A 115 0.77 -7.14 3.92
C LYS A 115 0.33 -5.73 3.50
N ALA A 116 0.35 -5.45 2.21
CA ALA A 116 -0.09 -4.17 1.66
C ALA A 116 -1.57 -3.91 1.98
N LEU A 117 -2.46 -4.90 1.80
CA LEU A 117 -3.88 -4.75 2.10
C LEU A 117 -4.12 -4.51 3.59
N GLU A 118 -3.43 -5.23 4.46
CA GLU A 118 -3.47 -5.00 5.92
C GLU A 118 -3.13 -3.52 6.24
N MET A 119 -2.00 -3.02 5.74
CA MET A 119 -1.54 -1.67 6.01
C MET A 119 -2.47 -0.60 5.41
N LEU A 120 -2.92 -0.79 4.16
CA LEU A 120 -3.87 0.12 3.51
C LEU A 120 -5.19 0.22 4.29
N PHE A 121 -5.66 -0.87 4.88
CA PHE A 121 -6.88 -0.83 5.68
C PHE A 121 -6.64 -0.25 7.07
N TYR A 122 -5.56 -0.58 7.76
CA TYR A 122 -5.46 -0.34 9.20
C TYR A 122 -4.46 0.74 9.61
N ASP A 123 -3.47 1.06 8.76
CA ASP A 123 -2.33 1.90 9.15
C ASP A 123 -2.42 3.33 8.61
N ILE A 124 -3.29 3.62 7.63
CA ILE A 124 -3.46 4.99 7.12
C ILE A 124 -4.25 5.84 8.15
N PRO A 125 -3.66 6.92 8.69
CA PRO A 125 -4.26 7.67 9.78
C PRO A 125 -5.50 8.46 9.33
N ASN A 126 -6.60 8.31 10.07
CA ASN A 126 -7.89 9.01 9.85
C ASN A 126 -8.60 8.70 8.51
N VAL A 127 -7.95 8.03 7.56
CA VAL A 127 -8.53 7.63 6.28
C VAL A 127 -9.03 6.20 6.37
N ARG A 128 -10.32 5.98 6.07
CA ARG A 128 -10.95 4.66 6.16
C ARG A 128 -11.58 4.29 4.83
N MET A 129 -10.75 3.81 3.90
CA MET A 129 -11.22 3.37 2.59
C MET A 129 -12.10 2.12 2.71
N PRO A 130 -13.35 2.14 2.16
CA PRO A 130 -14.19 0.96 2.02
C PRO A 130 -13.57 -0.15 1.18
N TRP A 131 -12.83 0.21 0.12
CA TRP A 131 -12.19 -0.72 -0.80
C TRP A 131 -10.71 -0.40 -0.99
N ALA A 132 -9.91 -1.44 -1.17
CA ALA A 132 -8.51 -1.31 -1.56
C ALA A 132 -8.17 -2.32 -2.65
N ARG A 133 -7.38 -1.89 -3.64
CA ARG A 133 -6.85 -2.73 -4.69
C ARG A 133 -5.34 -2.69 -4.69
N VAL A 134 -4.72 -3.86 -4.72
CA VAL A 134 -3.28 -4.03 -4.88
C VAL A 134 -3.01 -4.79 -6.17
N ASP A 135 -2.25 -4.16 -7.07
CA ASP A 135 -1.76 -4.76 -8.30
C ASP A 135 -0.26 -5.06 -8.14
N ALA A 136 0.12 -6.34 -8.11
CA ALA A 136 1.50 -6.77 -7.97
C ALA A 136 2.13 -7.06 -9.33
N TYR A 137 3.25 -6.40 -9.60
CA TYR A 137 3.99 -6.47 -10.86
C TYR A 137 5.32 -7.18 -10.66
N THR A 138 5.72 -7.96 -11.67
CA THR A 138 7.08 -8.50 -11.80
C THR A 138 7.67 -8.08 -13.14
N THR A 139 8.97 -8.18 -13.28
CA THR A 139 9.68 -7.89 -14.53
C THR A 139 9.60 -9.08 -15.49
N PHE A 140 9.12 -8.83 -16.71
CA PHE A 140 9.21 -9.77 -17.84
C PHE A 140 10.21 -9.26 -18.87
N ARG A 141 10.77 -10.18 -19.67
CA ARG A 141 11.55 -9.84 -20.86
C ARG A 141 10.68 -9.97 -22.09
N THR A 142 10.62 -8.91 -22.90
CA THR A 142 9.94 -8.94 -24.20
C THR A 142 10.76 -9.72 -25.22
N ALA A 143 10.14 -10.05 -26.36
CA ALA A 143 10.82 -10.72 -27.47
C ALA A 143 12.05 -9.92 -27.98
N ASP A 144 12.00 -8.59 -27.86
CA ASP A 144 13.09 -7.68 -28.23
C ASP A 144 14.15 -7.53 -27.12
N GLY A 145 14.04 -8.28 -26.03
CA GLY A 145 14.98 -8.28 -24.90
C GLY A 145 14.81 -7.11 -23.93
N ARG A 146 13.79 -6.25 -24.08
CA ARG A 146 13.53 -5.15 -23.14
C ARG A 146 12.85 -5.69 -21.87
N ALA A 147 13.21 -5.11 -20.73
CA ALA A 147 12.53 -5.38 -19.47
C ALA A 147 11.23 -4.55 -19.40
N GLU A 148 10.11 -5.20 -19.12
CA GLU A 148 8.81 -4.56 -18.93
C GLU A 148 8.16 -5.08 -17.64
N ARG A 149 7.61 -4.18 -16.82
CA ARG A 149 6.83 -4.57 -15.64
C ARG A 149 5.43 -4.98 -16.08
N ARG A 150 5.00 -6.19 -15.71
CA ARG A 150 3.64 -6.67 -15.98
C ARG A 150 2.99 -7.15 -14.69
N CYS A 151 1.69 -6.88 -14.55
CA CYS A 151 0.91 -7.34 -13.40
C CYS A 151 0.76 -8.85 -13.45
N ILE A 152 0.96 -9.53 -12.33
CA ILE A 152 0.83 -10.99 -12.20
C ILE A 152 -0.21 -11.40 -11.15
N LEU A 153 -0.59 -10.48 -10.27
CA LEU A 153 -1.60 -10.69 -9.24
C LEU A 153 -2.33 -9.37 -9.02
N THR A 154 -3.67 -9.40 -9.05
CA THR A 154 -4.51 -8.27 -8.66
C THR A 154 -5.48 -8.72 -7.59
N THR A 155 -5.59 -7.98 -6.49
CA THR A 155 -6.54 -8.28 -5.41
C THR A 155 -7.31 -7.03 -5.06
N THR A 156 -8.63 -7.08 -5.19
CA THR A 156 -9.54 -6.00 -4.81
C THR A 156 -10.36 -6.47 -3.63
N ALA A 157 -10.12 -5.89 -2.46
CA ALA A 157 -10.76 -6.28 -1.23
C ALA A 157 -11.67 -5.18 -0.70
N SER A 158 -12.76 -5.57 -0.05
CA SER A 158 -13.51 -4.67 0.82
C SER A 158 -12.95 -4.71 2.23
N ARG A 159 -13.06 -3.60 2.94
CA ARG A 159 -12.77 -3.52 4.37
C ARG A 159 -13.65 -4.47 5.19
N GLN A 160 -14.86 -4.77 4.72
CA GLN A 160 -15.74 -5.73 5.40
C GLN A 160 -15.17 -7.15 5.33
N ALA A 161 -14.68 -7.58 4.16
CA ALA A 161 -14.01 -8.86 4.01
C ALA A 161 -12.70 -8.90 4.82
N ALA A 162 -11.90 -7.83 4.75
CA ALA A 162 -10.63 -7.71 5.50
C ALA A 162 -10.78 -7.89 7.03
N ARG A 163 -11.93 -7.55 7.61
CA ARG A 163 -12.21 -7.75 9.05
C ARG A 163 -12.31 -9.22 9.45
N ASN A 164 -12.57 -10.12 8.51
CA ASN A 164 -12.71 -11.55 8.76
C ASN A 164 -11.42 -12.32 8.47
N VAL A 165 -10.38 -11.63 7.99
CA VAL A 165 -9.05 -12.21 7.77
C VAL A 165 -8.35 -12.31 9.12
N ASP A 166 -7.81 -13.50 9.41
CA ASP A 166 -6.86 -13.69 10.51
C ASP A 166 -5.45 -13.42 9.99
N TRP A 167 -5.03 -12.16 10.10
CA TRP A 167 -3.76 -11.65 9.57
C TRP A 167 -2.52 -12.29 10.22
N ASP A 168 -2.68 -12.83 11.43
CA ASP A 168 -1.57 -13.42 12.19
C ASP A 168 -1.40 -14.92 11.91
N SER A 169 -2.51 -15.62 11.62
CA SER A 169 -2.47 -17.08 11.46
C SER A 169 -2.58 -17.58 10.02
N TRP A 170 -3.22 -16.82 9.13
CA TRP A 170 -3.38 -17.23 7.74
C TRP A 170 -2.10 -17.04 6.96
N THR A 171 -1.81 -17.99 6.07
CA THR A 171 -0.75 -17.84 5.09
C THR A 171 -1.12 -16.76 4.07
N PRO A 172 -0.14 -16.11 3.41
CA PRO A 172 -0.43 -15.15 2.36
C PRO A 172 -1.34 -15.67 1.25
N ALA A 173 -1.18 -16.94 0.86
CA ALA A 173 -2.03 -17.57 -0.14
C ALA A 173 -3.48 -17.71 0.33
N GLN A 174 -3.70 -18.03 1.62
CA GLN A 174 -5.04 -18.09 2.20
C GLN A 174 -5.69 -16.71 2.25
N VAL A 175 -4.94 -15.67 2.65
CA VAL A 175 -5.42 -14.27 2.66
C VAL A 175 -5.82 -13.84 1.25
N VAL A 176 -4.93 -13.99 0.27
CA VAL A 176 -5.18 -13.60 -1.12
C VAL A 176 -6.35 -14.39 -1.71
N SER A 177 -6.43 -15.70 -1.45
CA SER A 177 -7.56 -16.52 -1.91
C SER A 177 -8.88 -16.09 -1.29
N TYR A 178 -8.91 -15.77 0.01
CA TYR A 178 -10.13 -15.31 0.69
C TYR A 178 -10.59 -13.94 0.20
N LEU A 179 -9.64 -13.06 -0.12
CA LEU A 179 -9.89 -11.73 -0.67
C LEU A 179 -10.05 -11.72 -2.20
N GLU A 180 -10.29 -12.89 -2.81
CA GLU A 180 -10.58 -13.04 -4.24
C GLU A 180 -9.46 -12.53 -5.17
N GLY A 181 -8.20 -12.72 -4.77
CA GLY A 181 -7.05 -12.40 -5.59
C GLY A 181 -7.02 -13.16 -6.91
N ARG A 182 -6.83 -12.44 -8.01
CA ARG A 182 -6.83 -12.97 -9.37
C ARG A 182 -5.41 -13.05 -9.90
N TYR A 183 -5.03 -14.24 -10.35
CA TYR A 183 -3.76 -14.52 -11.04
C TYR A 183 -3.95 -15.66 -12.04
N ARG A 184 -3.01 -15.81 -12.96
CA ARG A 184 -2.99 -16.91 -13.93
C ARG A 184 -1.64 -17.60 -13.91
N LEU A 185 -1.66 -18.91 -14.12
CA LEU A 185 -0.47 -19.74 -14.20
C LEU A 185 -0.37 -20.36 -15.59
N ASP A 186 0.85 -20.57 -16.07
CA ASP A 186 1.11 -21.44 -17.21
C ASP A 186 1.12 -22.93 -16.81
N GLU A 187 1.38 -23.81 -17.78
CA GLU A 187 1.46 -25.27 -17.57
C GLU A 187 2.57 -25.69 -16.58
N ARG A 188 3.54 -24.81 -16.32
CA ARG A 188 4.68 -25.03 -15.41
C ARG A 188 4.48 -24.36 -14.06
N GLY A 189 3.30 -23.78 -13.81
CA GLY A 189 2.99 -23.08 -12.56
C GLY A 189 3.63 -21.69 -12.45
N GLN A 190 4.11 -21.10 -13.55
CA GLN A 190 4.69 -19.76 -13.55
C GLN A 190 3.61 -18.70 -13.77
N PRO A 191 3.69 -17.53 -13.11
CA PRO A 191 2.69 -16.48 -13.25
C PRO A 191 2.69 -15.88 -14.66
N LEU A 192 1.50 -15.78 -15.24
CA LEU A 192 1.27 -15.11 -16.52
C LEU A 192 0.83 -13.66 -16.30
N PRO A 193 1.22 -12.73 -17.20
CA PRO A 193 0.73 -11.36 -17.18
C PRO A 193 -0.80 -11.29 -17.16
N LEU A 194 -1.34 -10.37 -16.38
CA LEU A 194 -2.75 -10.01 -16.34
C LEU A 194 -2.96 -8.66 -17.02
N GLU A 195 -4.08 -8.53 -17.71
CA GLU A 195 -4.60 -7.21 -18.05
C GLU A 195 -5.30 -6.63 -16.83
N VAL A 196 -4.97 -5.38 -16.53
CA VAL A 196 -5.46 -4.72 -15.32
C VAL A 196 -6.59 -3.80 -15.74
N GLU A 197 -7.82 -4.30 -15.62
CA GLU A 197 -9.03 -3.52 -15.88
C GLU A 197 -9.10 -2.29 -14.97
N ASP A 198 -9.59 -1.17 -15.50
CA ASP A 198 -9.89 0.00 -14.69
C ASP A 198 -11.07 -0.26 -13.76
N TRP A 199 -11.00 0.32 -12.56
CA TRP A 199 -12.09 0.21 -11.60
C TRP A 199 -13.29 1.04 -12.08
N PRO A 200 -14.51 0.46 -12.17
CA PRO A 200 -15.68 1.16 -12.72
C PRO A 200 -16.11 2.40 -11.92
N GLY A 201 -15.55 2.62 -10.72
CA GLY A 201 -15.76 3.82 -9.90
C GLY A 201 -14.93 5.04 -10.30
N GLN A 202 -14.11 4.99 -11.35
CA GLN A 202 -13.38 6.15 -11.87
C GLN A 202 -14.36 7.18 -12.49
N PRO A 203 -14.51 8.39 -11.95
CA PRO A 203 -15.16 9.47 -12.68
C PRO A 203 -14.17 9.96 -13.75
N GLY A 204 -14.15 9.32 -14.91
CA GLY A 204 -13.23 9.70 -15.99
C GLY A 204 -13.31 8.86 -17.26
N HIS A 205 -13.78 7.61 -17.19
CA HIS A 205 -13.92 6.75 -18.37
C HIS A 205 -15.40 6.54 -18.75
N ARG A 206 -16.16 7.62 -18.92
CA ARG A 206 -17.26 7.58 -19.90
C ARG A 206 -16.62 7.93 -21.23
N GLU A 207 -16.55 6.95 -22.11
CA GLU A 207 -16.13 7.11 -23.50
C GLU A 207 -16.74 8.39 -24.08
N ALA A 208 -15.87 9.34 -24.41
CA ALA A 208 -16.20 10.40 -25.36
C ALA A 208 -16.34 9.72 -26.72
N GLY A 209 -17.51 9.15 -27.00
CA GLY A 209 -17.70 8.33 -28.19
C GLY A 209 -19.10 7.76 -28.35
N ALA A 210 -20.13 8.61 -28.34
CA ALA A 210 -21.38 8.39 -29.10
C ALA A 210 -22.30 9.60 -28.97
N ALA A 211 -22.14 10.57 -29.87
CA ALA A 211 -23.20 11.45 -30.37
C ALA A 211 -22.80 11.93 -31.77
#